data_AF-A0ABD5N0E0-F1
#
_entry.id   AF-A0ABD5N0E0-F1
#
_cell.length_a   1.000
_cell.length_b   1.000
_cell.length_c   1.000
_cell.angle_alpha   90.00
_cell.angle_beta   90.00
_cell.angle_gamma   90.00
#
_symmetry.space_group_name_H-M   'P 1'
#
loop_
_entity.id
_entity.type
_entity.pdbx_description
1 polymer ?
#
loop_
_entity_poly.entity_id
_entity_poly.type
_entity_poly.pdbx_seq_one_letter_code
_entity_poly.pdbx_strand_id
1 'polypeptide(L)'
;MLRIHIFGNLSSFMLISIHFAQQMSRSAAYYPDLGTGVTLFVIMLMMVPTGILQRFQFIAKFGRHPRIFHTYIPFLFYMIILVHMLQGFGIWG
;
A
#
# COMPACT_ATOMS: atom_id res chain seq x y z
N MET A 1 6.14 -20.00 4.61
CA MET A 1 5.89 -18.81 3.76
C MET A 1 4.87 -17.83 4.34
N LEU A 2 3.65 -18.25 4.76
CA LEU A 2 2.60 -17.32 5.20
C LEU A 2 2.98 -16.41 6.40
N ARG A 3 3.74 -16.92 7.38
CA ARG A 3 4.18 -16.12 8.54
C ARG A 3 5.13 -14.99 8.14
N ILE A 4 6.07 -15.28 7.23
CA ILE A 4 7.04 -14.32 6.68
C ILE A 4 6.30 -13.30 5.81
N HIS A 5 5.34 -13.74 4.98
CA HIS A 5 4.52 -12.84 4.16
C HIS A 5 3.76 -11.81 5.02
N ILE A 6 3.10 -12.26 6.08
CA ILE A 6 2.34 -11.36 6.97
C ILE A 6 3.28 -10.41 7.70
N PHE A 7 4.37 -10.93 8.27
CA PHE A 7 5.35 -10.10 8.97
C PHE A 7 5.94 -9.04 8.04
N GLY A 8 6.41 -9.45 6.86
CA GLY A 8 6.95 -8.54 5.85
C GLY A 8 5.95 -7.47 5.42
N ASN A 9 4.69 -7.84 5.14
CA ASN A 9 3.67 -6.87 4.76
C ASN A 9 3.34 -5.87 5.87
N LEU A 10 3.29 -6.31 7.13
CA LEU A 10 3.04 -5.42 8.26
C LEU A 10 4.22 -4.48 8.52
N SER A 11 5.45 -4.98 8.41
CA SER A 11 6.65 -4.15 8.49
C SER A 11 6.69 -3.12 7.36
N SER A 12 6.40 -3.52 6.12
CA SER A 12 6.29 -2.60 4.99
C SER A 12 5.18 -1.57 5.21
N PHE A 13 4.01 -1.97 5.73
CA PHE A 13 2.94 -1.05 6.07
C PHE A 13 3.33 -0.01 7.09
N MET A 14 4.04 -0.42 8.15
CA MET A 14 4.57 0.49 9.14
C MET A 14 5.53 1.51 8.51
N LEU A 15 6.51 1.04 7.73
CA LEU A 15 7.49 1.91 7.08
C LEU A 15 6.86 2.89 6.09
N ILE A 16 5.91 2.42 5.27
CA ILE A 16 5.17 3.26 4.32
C ILE A 16 4.33 4.30 5.06
N SER A 17 3.69 3.93 6.17
CA SER A 17 2.90 4.87 6.98
C SER A 17 3.77 5.96 7.59
N ILE A 18 4.96 5.60 8.10
CA ILE A 18 5.94 6.57 8.60
C ILE A 18 6.40 7.50 7.48
N HIS A 19 6.76 6.95 6.31
CA HIS A 19 7.16 7.75 5.15
C HIS A 19 6.04 8.73 4.74
N PHE A 20 4.81 8.25 4.63
CA PHE A 20 3.67 9.08 4.25
C PHE A 20 3.39 10.18 5.27
N ALA A 21 3.44 9.88 6.56
CA ALA A 21 3.28 10.87 7.63
C ALA A 21 4.37 11.95 7.57
N GLN A 22 5.63 11.56 7.30
CA GLN A 22 6.72 12.52 7.11
C GLN A 22 6.47 13.44 5.91
N GLN A 23 5.97 12.92 4.79
CA GLN A 23 5.64 13.73 3.62
C GLN A 23 4.48 14.71 3.91
N MET A 24 3.44 14.26 4.61
CA MET A 24 2.32 15.13 5.00
C MET A 24 2.70 16.23 5.99
N SER A 25 3.71 15.99 6.83
CA SER A 25 4.20 16.98 7.80
C SER A 25 5.08 18.09 7.19
N ARG A 26 5.42 18.00 5.90
CA ARG A 26 6.23 19.03 5.23
C ARG A 26 5.45 20.33 5.11
N SER A 27 6.15 21.45 5.23
CA SER A 27 5.53 22.77 5.06
C SER A 27 5.06 22.96 3.62
N ALA A 28 4.06 23.83 3.42
CA ALA A 28 3.44 24.06 2.12
C ALA A 28 4.44 24.45 1.01
N ALA A 29 5.57 25.06 1.35
CA ALA A 29 6.64 25.43 0.41
C ALA A 29 7.47 24.23 -0.11
N TYR A 30 7.45 23.10 0.61
CA TYR A 30 8.15 21.86 0.24
C TYR A 30 7.17 20.69 0.11
N TYR A 31 5.89 20.98 -0.13
CA TYR A 31 4.85 19.97 -0.27
C TYR A 31 5.11 19.21 -1.57
N PRO A 32 5.34 17.89 -1.52
CA PRO A 32 5.59 17.11 -2.72
C PRO A 32 4.33 17.01 -3.58
N ASP A 33 4.46 16.58 -4.83
CA ASP A 33 3.31 16.09 -5.57
C ASP A 33 2.85 14.78 -4.93
N LEU A 34 1.76 14.86 -4.16
CA LEU A 34 1.23 13.74 -3.39
C LEU A 34 0.51 12.70 -4.27
N GLY A 35 0.27 12.99 -5.55
CA GLY A 35 -0.66 12.21 -6.39
C GLY A 35 -0.46 10.71 -6.29
N THR A 36 0.73 10.22 -6.64
CA THR A 36 1.05 8.79 -6.63
C THR A 36 1.26 8.24 -5.20
N GLY A 37 1.75 9.07 -4.27
CA GLY A 37 1.98 8.68 -2.88
C GLY A 37 0.68 8.41 -2.10
N VAL A 38 -0.35 9.24 -2.31
CA VAL A 38 -1.69 9.04 -1.72
C VAL A 38 -2.35 7.79 -2.31
N THR A 39 -2.24 7.58 -3.63
CA THR A 39 -2.76 6.36 -4.27
C THR A 39 -2.14 5.10 -3.65
N LEU A 40 -0.82 5.09 -3.43
CA LEU A 40 -0.13 3.96 -2.78
C LEU A 40 -0.60 3.74 -1.35
N PHE A 41 -0.84 4.82 -0.60
CA PHE A 41 -1.33 4.71 0.77
C PHE A 41 -2.75 4.12 0.82
N VAL A 42 -3.64 4.54 -0.08
CA VAL A 42 -4.99 3.97 -0.21
C VAL A 42 -4.93 2.48 -0.57
N ILE A 43 -4.07 2.10 -1.52
CA ILE A 43 -3.87 0.70 -1.90
C ILE A 43 -3.40 -0.13 -0.72
N MET A 44 -2.46 0.38 0.08
CA MET A 44 -2.00 -0.28 1.31
C MET A 44 -3.12 -0.43 2.35
N LEU A 45 -3.94 0.61 2.53
CA LEU A 45 -5.11 0.56 3.40
C LEU A 45 -6.19 -0.43 2.92
N MET A 46 -6.22 -0.80 1.64
CA MET A 46 -7.08 -1.88 1.16
C MET A 46 -6.42 -3.26 1.37
N MET A 47 -5.12 -3.37 1.13
CA MET A 47 -4.35 -4.63 1.21
C MET A 47 -4.27 -5.21 2.62
N VAL A 48 -3.96 -4.38 3.62
CA VAL A 48 -3.74 -4.86 5.00
C VAL A 48 -5.04 -5.40 5.62
N PRO A 49 -6.17 -4.67 5.60
CA PRO A 49 -7.43 -5.17 6.12
C PRO A 49 -7.96 -6.36 5.33
N THR A 50 -7.85 -6.37 4.00
CA THR A 50 -8.28 -7.55 3.20
C THR A 50 -7.47 -8.80 3.53
N GLY A 51 -6.16 -8.66 3.77
CA GLY A 51 -5.30 -9.76 4.20
C GLY A 51 -5.65 -10.26 5.61
N ILE A 52 -5.91 -9.35 6.55
CA ILE A 52 -6.36 -9.69 7.91
C ILE A 52 -7.71 -10.42 7.85
N LEU A 53 -8.69 -9.86 7.14
CA LEU A 53 -10.04 -10.42 7.05
C LEU A 53 -10.07 -11.79 6.38
N GLN A 54 -9.21 -12.03 5.37
CA GLN A 54 -9.03 -13.36 4.80
C GLN A 54 -8.38 -14.33 5.78
N ARG A 55 -7.35 -13.88 6.51
CA ARG A 55 -6.61 -14.74 7.44
C ARG A 55 -7.47 -15.22 8.61
N PHE A 56 -8.26 -14.33 9.19
CA PHE A 56 -9.16 -14.66 10.30
C PHE A 56 -10.50 -15.23 9.86
N GLN A 57 -10.68 -15.51 8.56
CA GLN A 57 -11.90 -16.08 7.98
C GLN A 57 -13.19 -15.28 8.29
N PHE A 58 -13.09 -14.02 8.72
CA PHE A 58 -14.24 -13.13 8.93
C PHE A 58 -15.08 -12.99 7.65
N ILE A 59 -14.44 -13.18 6.50
CA ILE A 59 -15.02 -13.08 5.16
C ILE A 59 -15.51 -14.44 4.61
N ALA A 60 -15.32 -15.57 5.30
CA ALA A 60 -15.74 -16.88 4.79
C ALA A 60 -17.25 -16.95 4.42
N LYS A 61 -18.08 -16.07 4.99
CA LYS A 61 -19.50 -15.90 4.63
C LYS A 61 -19.79 -14.95 3.44
N PHE A 62 -18.83 -14.12 3.01
CA PHE A 62 -19.01 -13.07 1.99
C PHE A 62 -18.60 -13.48 0.55
N GLY A 63 -18.23 -14.74 0.32
CA GLY A 63 -17.98 -15.29 -1.02
C GLY A 63 -16.57 -15.09 -1.59
N ARG A 64 -16.38 -15.38 -2.89
CA ARG A 64 -15.07 -15.43 -3.59
C ARG A 64 -14.43 -14.06 -3.90
N HIS A 65 -15.21 -12.99 -3.97
CA HIS A 65 -14.76 -11.66 -4.41
C HIS A 65 -13.56 -11.08 -3.64
N PRO A 66 -13.56 -11.01 -2.30
CA PRO A 66 -12.46 -10.41 -1.55
C PRO A 66 -11.13 -11.13 -1.73
N ARG A 67 -11.14 -12.44 -2.06
CA ARG A 67 -9.95 -13.23 -2.39
C ARG A 67 -9.27 -12.77 -3.67
N ILE A 68 -10.06 -12.43 -4.68
CA ILE A 68 -9.60 -11.92 -5.97
C ILE A 68 -8.91 -10.58 -5.74
N PHE A 69 -9.57 -9.63 -5.07
CA PHE A 69 -9.01 -8.30 -4.83
C PHE A 69 -7.64 -8.33 -4.14
N HIS A 70 -7.49 -9.08 -3.04
CA HIS A 70 -6.21 -9.19 -2.34
C HIS A 70 -5.09 -9.81 -3.19
N THR A 71 -5.43 -10.61 -4.22
CA THR A 71 -4.45 -11.23 -5.11
C THR A 71 -4.00 -10.29 -6.22
N TYR A 72 -4.89 -9.44 -6.74
CA TYR A 72 -4.59 -8.55 -7.88
C TYR A 72 -4.14 -7.14 -7.47
N ILE A 73 -4.59 -6.61 -6.34
CA ILE A 73 -4.16 -5.31 -5.82
C ILE A 73 -2.63 -5.19 -5.59
N PRO A 74 -1.88 -6.22 -5.13
CA PRO A 74 -0.43 -6.13 -5.00
C PRO A 74 0.26 -5.82 -6.34
N PHE A 75 -0.29 -6.30 -7.46
CA PHE A 75 0.27 -6.02 -8.78
C PHE A 75 0.18 -4.53 -9.11
N LEU A 76 -0.96 -3.91 -8.82
CA LEU A 76 -1.13 -2.45 -8.97
C LEU A 76 -0.20 -1.68 -8.03
N PHE A 77 -0.04 -2.15 -6.79
CA PHE A 77 0.90 -1.57 -5.84
C PHE A 77 2.32 -1.53 -6.40
N TYR A 78 2.82 -2.65 -6.94
CA TYR A 78 4.16 -2.72 -7.51
C TYR A 78 4.35 -1.86 -8.76
N MET A 79 3.32 -1.71 -9.60
CA MET A 79 3.40 -0.82 -10.76
C MET A 79 3.46 0.65 -10.34
N ILE A 80 2.58 1.07 -9.41
CA ILE A 80 2.49 2.47 -8.99
C ILE A 80 3.69 2.86 -8.13
N ILE A 81 4.24 1.95 -7.31
CA ILE A 81 5.40 2.27 -6.47
C ILE A 81 6.65 2.51 -7.33
N LEU A 82 6.81 1.79 -8.44
CA LEU A 82 7.90 2.06 -9.39
C LEU A 82 7.78 3.47 -9.97
N VAL A 83 6.58 3.85 -10.41
CA VAL A 83 6.32 5.21 -10.92
C VAL A 83 6.59 6.27 -9.84
N HIS A 84 6.10 6.05 -8.62
CA HIS A 84 6.32 6.96 -7.50
C HIS A 84 7.81 7.13 -7.17
N MET A 85 8.59 6.05 -7.23
CA MET A 85 10.04 6.10 -7.05
C MET A 85 10.73 6.86 -8.18
N LEU A 86 10.35 6.62 -9.44
CA LEU A 86 10.91 7.34 -10.60
C LEU A 86 10.63 8.85 -10.53
N GLN A 87 9.42 9.24 -10.11
CA GLN A 87 9.07 10.63 -9.83
C GLN A 87 9.89 11.20 -8.67
N GLY A 88 10.03 10.45 -7.58
CA GLY A 88 10.84 10.85 -6.42
C GLY A 88 12.33 11.06 -6.74
N PHE A 89 12.87 10.34 -7.73
CA PHE A 89 14.23 10.53 -8.22
C PHE A 89 14.36 11.59 -9.33
N GLY A 90 13.26 12.19 -9.79
CA GLY A 90 13.27 13.17 -10.88
C GLY A 90 13.57 12.58 -12.27
N ILE A 91 13.40 11.26 -12.44
CA ILE A 91 13.67 10.56 -13.70
C ILE A 91 12.44 10.62 -14.63
N TRP A 92 11.25 10.78 -14.06
CA TRP A 92 9.97 10.78 -14.77
C TRP A 92 9.04 11.85 -14.16
N GLY A 93 8.34 12.61 -15.00
CA GLY A 93 7.48 13.73 -14.59
C GLY A 93 6.25 13.83 -15.48
#